data_AF-A0A7V9Q5J2-F1
#
_entry.id   AF-A0A7V9Q5J2-F1
#
_cell.length_a   1.000
_cell.length_b   1.000
_cell.length_c   1.000
_cell.angle_alpha   90.00
_cell.angle_beta   90.00
_cell.angle_gamma   90.00
#
_symmetry.space_group_name_H-M   'P 1'
#
loop_
_entity.id
_entity.type
_entity.pdbx_description
1 polymer ?
#
loop_
_entity_poly.entity_id
_entity_poly.type
_entity_poly.pdbx_seq_one_letter_code
_entity_poly.pdbx_strand_id
1 'polypeptide(L)' 'MRDPGLAGVLSFFIPGVGQLYNGQILAGILWLILTPGFWIGTGGTLGWICHIVAAVMAYNYAKEHRVRI' A
#
# COMPACT_ATOMS: atom_id res chain seq x y z
N MET A 1 -1.77 -11.53 14.36
CA MET A 1 -2.87 -10.69 13.85
C MET A 1 -2.29 -9.54 13.05
N ARG A 2 -2.93 -9.12 11.97
CA ARG A 2 -2.52 -7.94 11.19
C ARG A 2 -2.92 -6.68 11.98
N ASP A 3 -1.99 -5.73 12.12
CA ASP A 3 -2.30 -4.42 12.68
C ASP A 3 -2.66 -3.44 11.55
N PRO A 4 -3.89 -2.88 11.53
CA PRO A 4 -4.32 -1.99 10.46
C PRO A 4 -3.52 -0.69 10.39
N GLY A 5 -3.16 -0.12 11.53
CA GLY A 5 -2.41 1.13 11.60
C GLY A 5 -1.02 0.96 10.98
N LEU A 6 -0.31 -0.09 11.38
CA LEU A 6 0.99 -0.45 10.83
C LEU A 6 0.92 -0.72 9.33
N ALA A 7 -0.08 -1.49 8.87
CA ALA A 7 -0.26 -1.75 7.44
C ALA A 7 -0.45 -0.46 6.64
N GLY A 8 -1.27 0.47 7.14
CA GLY A 8 -1.47 1.77 6.51
C GLY A 8 -0.21 2.62 6.47
N VAL A 9 0.50 2.75 7.60
CA VAL A 9 1.75 3.53 7.70
C VAL A 9 2.82 2.98 6.77
N LEU A 10 3.00 1.66 6.72
CA LEU A 10 3.95 1.02 5.81
C LEU A 10 3.68 1.38 4.35
N SER A 11 2.42 1.31 3.91
CA SER A 11 2.05 1.67 2.53
C SER A 11 2.01 3.17 2.25
N PHE A 12 1.85 4.01 3.27
CA PHE A 12 1.96 5.45 3.10
C PHE A 12 3.39 5.87 2.76
N PHE A 13 4.40 5.28 3.41
CA PHE A 13 5.80 5.59 3.10
C PHE A 13 6.25 4.93 1.81
N ILE A 14 5.92 3.65 1.62
CA ILE A 14 6.30 2.89 0.44
C ILE A 14 5.06 2.14 -0.06
N PRO A 15 4.41 2.66 -1.12
CA PRO A 15 3.22 2.04 -1.69
C PRO A 15 3.48 0.58 -2.05
N GLY A 16 2.70 -0.32 -1.45
CA GLY A 16 2.84 -1.76 -1.62
C GLY A 16 3.37 -2.49 -0.40
N VAL A 17 4.13 -1.84 0.50
CA VAL A 17 4.73 -2.55 1.65
C VAL A 17 3.69 -2.99 2.68
N GLY A 18 2.65 -2.19 2.92
CA GLY A 18 1.50 -2.60 3.73
C GLY A 18 0.70 -3.75 3.13
N GLN A 19 0.59 -3.82 1.79
CA GLN A 19 0.00 -4.95 1.08
C GLN A 19 0.86 -6.21 1.27
N LEU A 20 2.19 -6.11 1.17
CA LEU A 20 3.12 -7.21 1.46
C LEU A 20 3.01 -7.67 2.92
N TYR A 21 2.94 -6.72 3.88
CA TYR A 21 2.70 -7.02 5.29
C TYR A 21 1.38 -7.79 5.50
N ASN A 22 0.38 -7.49 4.69
CA ASN A 22 -0.91 -8.17 4.72
C ASN A 22 -0.89 -9.55 4.04
N GLY A 23 0.20 -9.96 3.38
CA GLY A 23 0.28 -11.19 2.58
C GLY A 23 -0.31 -11.05 1.17
N GLN A 24 -0.66 -9.84 0.74
CA GLN A 24 -1.13 -9.55 -0.61
C GLN A 24 0.07 -9.32 -1.53
N ILE A 25 0.82 -10.39 -1.83
CA ILE A 25 2.12 -10.30 -2.52
C ILE A 25 1.99 -9.65 -3.89
N LEU A 26 1.06 -10.12 -4.72
CA LEU A 26 0.85 -9.56 -6.07
C LEU A 26 0.46 -8.08 -6.02
N ALA A 27 -0.46 -7.70 -5.13
CA ALA A 27 -0.87 -6.31 -4.99
C ALA A 27 0.29 -5.43 -4.53
N GLY A 28 1.11 -5.90 -3.59
CA GLY A 28 2.29 -5.17 -3.13
C GLY A 28 3.30 -4.93 -4.25
N ILE A 29 3.58 -5.94 -5.07
CA ILE A 29 4.48 -5.81 -6.23
C ILE A 29 3.91 -4.82 -7.26
N LEU A 30 2.60 -4.90 -7.56
CA LEU A 30 1.96 -3.97 -8.50
C LEU A 30 2.08 -2.51 -8.02
N TRP A 31 1.86 -2.24 -6.74
CA TRP A 31 2.02 -0.91 -6.17
C TRP A 31 3.46 -0.38 -6.25
N LEU A 32 4.45 -1.24 -6.04
CA LEU A 32 5.87 -0.89 -6.11
C LEU A 32 6.32 -0.53 -7.54
N ILE A 33 5.67 -1.06 -8.58
CA ILE A 33 5.99 -0.76 -9.99
C ILE A 33 5.19 0.46 -10.48
N LEU A 34 3.89 0.51 -10.18
CA LEU A 34 3.01 1.56 -10.68
C LEU A 34 3.33 2.93 -10.07
N THR A 35 3.64 2.99 -8.78
CA THR A 35 3.84 4.28 -8.10
C THR A 35 5.04 5.06 -8.66
N PRO A 36 6.23 4.47 -8.87
CA PRO A 36 7.32 5.14 -9.58
C PRO A 36 6.92 5.63 -10.99
N GLY A 37 6.10 4.84 -11.70
CA GLY A 37 5.53 5.24 -12.98
C GLY A 37 4.70 6.51 -12.89
N PHE A 38 3.84 6.65 -11.87
CA PHE A 38 3.06 7.86 -11.62
C PHE A 38 3.92 9.04 -11.19
N TRP A 39 4.96 8.80 -10.38
CA TRP A 39 5.93 9.84 -10.02
C TRP A 39 6.61 10.43 -11.26
N ILE A 40 7.14 9.59 -12.14
CA ILE A 40 7.84 10.02 -13.36
C ILE A 40 6.86 10.63 -14.36
N GLY A 41 5.74 9.95 -14.63
CA GLY A 41 4.80 10.32 -15.68
C GLY A 41 4.02 11.60 -15.40
N THR A 42 3.92 12.05 -14.15
CA THR A 42 3.13 13.24 -13.77
C THR A 42 3.93 14.34 -13.10
N GLY A 43 5.27 14.27 -13.15
CA GLY A 43 6.14 15.22 -12.46
C GLY A 43 5.97 15.20 -10.94
N GLY A 44 5.58 14.05 -10.38
CA GLY A 44 5.48 13.80 -8.94
C GLY A 44 4.15 14.16 -8.27
N THR A 45 3.17 14.69 -9.01
CA THR A 45 1.89 15.11 -8.41
C THR A 45 0.97 13.92 -8.10
N LEU A 46 0.79 12.98 -9.04
CA LEU A 46 -0.04 11.79 -8.81
C LEU A 46 0.64 10.75 -7.91
N GLY A 47 1.97 10.82 -7.76
CA GLY A 47 2.72 9.95 -6.84
C GLY A 47 2.14 10.01 -5.42
N TRP A 48 1.92 11.21 -4.89
CA TRP A 48 1.33 11.37 -3.55
C TRP A 48 -0.05 10.76 -3.41
N ILE A 49 -0.88 10.81 -4.45
CA ILE A 49 -2.21 10.19 -4.45
C ILE A 49 -2.07 8.67 -4.33
N CYS A 50 -1.11 8.07 -5.04
CA CYS A 50 -0.81 6.65 -4.92
C CYS A 50 -0.43 6.25 -3.49
N HIS A 51 0.33 7.08 -2.76
CA HIS A 51 0.70 6.81 -1.37
C HIS A 51 -0.52 6.77 -0.44
N ILE A 52 -1.44 7.72 -0.60
CA ILE A 52 -2.66 7.78 0.20
C ILE A 52 -3.57 6.59 -0.11
N VAL A 53 -3.79 6.30 -1.41
CA VAL A 53 -4.64 5.18 -1.84
C VAL A 53 -4.07 3.85 -1.37
N ALA A 54 -2.76 3.63 -1.53
CA ALA A 54 -2.10 2.41 -1.08
C ALA A 54 -2.20 2.24 0.45
N ALA A 55 -2.07 3.33 1.22
CA ALA A 55 -2.23 3.32 2.67
C ALA A 55 -3.65 2.92 3.10
N VAL A 56 -4.67 3.56 2.51
CA VAL A 56 -6.09 3.26 2.80
C VAL A 56 -6.42 1.81 2.45
N MET A 57 -5.95 1.31 1.30
CA MET A 57 -6.17 -0.08 0.91
C MET A 57 -5.50 -1.06 1.88
N ALA A 58 -4.25 -0.82 2.27
CA ALA A 58 -3.55 -1.68 3.22
C ALA A 58 -4.21 -1.67 4.61
N TYR A 59 -4.65 -0.50 5.07
CA TYR A 59 -5.39 -0.34 6.33
C TYR A 59 -6.72 -1.11 6.30
N ASN A 60 -7.55 -0.88 5.28
CA ASN A 60 -8.87 -1.50 5.18
C ASN A 60 -8.77 -3.02 5.09
N TYR A 61 -7.83 -3.53 4.30
CA TYR A 61 -7.62 -4.97 4.19
C TYR A 61 -7.20 -5.60 5.53
N ALA A 62 -6.25 -4.99 6.23
CA ALA A 62 -5.81 -5.45 7.54
C ALA A 62 -6.93 -5.39 8.59
N LYS A 63 -7.79 -4.36 8.53
CA LYS A 63 -8.95 -4.18 9.40
C LYS A 63 -9.97 -5.30 9.21
N GLU A 64 -10.25 -5.67 7.97
CA GLU A 64 -11.20 -6.73 7.61
C GLU A 64 -10.61 -8.12 7.85
N HIS A 65 -9.31 -8.31 7.62
CA HIS A 65 -8.60 -9.59 7.71
C HIS A 65 -7.61 -9.63 8.88
N ARG A 66 -8.06 -9.29 10.09
CA ARG A 66 -7.22 -9.24 11.31
C ARG A 66 -6.48 -10.55 11.60
N VAL A 67 -7.10 -11.69 11.31
CA VAL A 67 -6.52 -13.01 11.55
C VAL A 67 -5.85 -13.52 10.27
N ARG A 68 -4.61 -14.02 10.39
CA ARG A 68 -3.95 -14.76 9.31
C ARG A 68 -4.40 -16.21 9.43
N ILE A 69 -5.32 -16.61 8.55
CA ILE A 69 -5.79 -17.99 8.41
C ILE A 69 -4.88 -18.70 7.41
#